data_AF-A0A146FIT2-F1
#
_entry.id   AF-A0A146FIT2-F1
#
_cell.length_a   1.000
_cell.length_b   1.000
_cell.length_c   1.000
_cell.angle_alpha   90.00
_cell.angle_beta   90.00
_cell.angle_gamma   90.00
#
_symmetry.space_group_name_H-M   'P 1'
#
loop_
_entity.id
_entity.type
_entity.pdbx_description
1 polymer ?
#
loop_
_entity_poly.entity_id
_entity_poly.type
_entity_poly.pdbx_seq_one_letter_code
_entity_poly.pdbx_strand_id
1 'polypeptide(L)'
;MHHHTHYHAPYYTHLIQTNKSNSAGDWHRWLVAAATRDDMITFFKGLIKYSKTSGAKITNVKPIHLAWWTFDSPNGYNIRELVKQIYQLNPSWYGNVEELNDSRGKVTVTLLDDAGGRSWPVLPCQDVELGEHFD
;
A
#
# COMPACT_ATOMS: atom_id res chain seq x y z
N MET A 1 -30.62 -6.37 -13.14
CA MET A 1 -29.39 -6.22 -13.93
C MET A 1 -28.61 -5.03 -13.40
N HIS A 2 -27.71 -5.25 -12.44
CA HIS A 2 -26.80 -4.19 -11.99
C HIS A 2 -25.76 -3.97 -13.08
N HIS A 3 -25.83 -2.82 -13.75
CA HIS A 3 -24.73 -2.36 -14.58
C HIS A 3 -23.57 -2.03 -13.64
N HIS A 4 -22.57 -2.92 -13.58
CA HIS A 4 -21.25 -2.54 -13.10
C HIS A 4 -20.66 -1.59 -14.15
N THR A 5 -21.00 -0.31 -14.04
CA THR A 5 -20.18 0.74 -14.66
C THR A 5 -18.80 0.60 -14.07
N HIS A 6 -17.89 -0.03 -14.82
CA HIS A 6 -16.46 0.04 -14.58
C HIS A 6 -16.07 1.51 -14.75
N TYR A 7 -16.23 2.29 -13.70
CA TYR A 7 -15.63 3.61 -13.65
C TYR A 7 -14.12 3.37 -13.72
N HIS A 8 -13.50 3.86 -14.80
CA HIS A 8 -12.05 4.03 -14.91
C HIS A 8 -11.59 5.13 -13.94
N ALA A 9 -11.94 4.97 -12.66
CA ALA A 9 -11.59 5.87 -11.59
C ALA A 9 -10.36 5.30 -10.87
N PRO A 10 -9.46 6.17 -10.40
CA PRO A 10 -8.39 5.75 -9.51
C PRO A 10 -8.96 5.03 -8.28
N TYR A 11 -8.22 4.04 -7.82
CA TYR A 11 -8.54 3.30 -6.60
C TYR A 11 -7.67 3.79 -5.46
N TYR A 12 -8.26 4.05 -4.29
CA TYR A 12 -7.53 4.62 -3.15
C TYR A 12 -7.48 3.66 -1.98
N THR A 13 -6.43 3.74 -1.16
CA THR A 13 -6.28 2.86 0.00
C THR A 13 -5.47 3.54 1.08
N HIS A 14 -5.89 3.35 2.33
CA HIS A 14 -5.08 3.68 3.48
C HIS A 14 -4.09 2.56 3.79
N LEU A 15 -2.82 2.91 3.99
CA LEU A 15 -1.77 2.01 4.42
C LEU A 15 -1.11 2.54 5.69
N ILE A 16 -1.15 1.76 6.76
CA ILE A 16 -0.90 2.27 8.12
C ILE A 16 0.16 1.43 8.81
N GLN A 17 1.16 2.08 9.39
CA GLN A 17 2.12 1.38 10.21
C GLN A 17 1.57 1.06 11.60
N THR A 18 1.76 -0.18 12.07
CA THR A 18 1.26 -0.69 13.36
C THR A 18 2.35 -1.06 14.36
N ASN A 19 3.63 -0.87 14.03
CA ASN A 19 4.73 -1.23 14.93
C ASN A 19 4.65 -0.45 16.25
N LYS A 20 4.53 -1.20 17.35
CA LYS A 20 4.36 -0.72 18.73
C LYS A 20 5.57 0.04 19.29
N SER A 21 6.76 -0.11 18.69
CA SER A 21 7.94 0.65 19.11
C SER A 21 7.83 2.14 18.74
N ASN A 22 6.89 2.52 17.87
CA ASN A 22 6.60 3.90 17.53
C ASN A 22 5.47 4.42 18.42
N SER A 23 5.69 5.57 19.06
CA SER A 23 4.74 6.25 19.94
C SER A 23 3.37 6.39 19.26
N ALA A 24 2.28 6.37 20.03
CA ALA A 24 0.93 6.62 19.54
C ALA A 24 0.78 8.07 19.02
N GLY A 25 1.18 8.30 17.78
CA GLY A 25 1.39 9.62 17.20
C GLY A 25 2.30 9.60 15.97
N ASP A 26 3.24 8.66 15.94
CA ASP A 26 4.21 8.47 14.85
C ASP A 26 3.77 7.35 13.88
N TRP A 27 2.48 7.07 13.82
CA TRP A 27 1.92 6.02 12.99
C TRP A 27 1.92 6.50 11.55
N HIS A 28 3.05 6.37 10.85
CA HIS A 28 3.19 6.86 9.48
C HIS A 28 2.04 6.34 8.62
N ARG A 29 1.14 7.27 8.24
CA ARG A 29 -0.06 6.99 7.45
C ARG A 29 0.22 7.30 6.00
N TRP A 30 -0.14 6.38 5.13
CA TRP A 30 0.08 6.52 3.71
C TRP A 30 -1.25 6.43 2.97
N LEU A 31 -1.41 7.29 1.98
CA LEU A 31 -2.43 7.14 0.95
C LEU A 31 -1.78 6.46 -0.25
N VAL A 32 -2.31 5.30 -0.63
CA VAL A 32 -1.96 4.62 -1.86
C VAL A 32 -3.04 4.95 -2.87
N ALA A 33 -2.64 5.45 -4.04
CA ALA A 33 -3.52 5.70 -5.18
C ALA A 33 -3.04 4.85 -6.36
N ALA A 34 -3.95 4.07 -6.94
CA ALA A 34 -3.70 3.23 -8.09
C ALA A 34 -4.58 3.65 -9.27
N ALA A 35 -4.10 3.45 -10.50
CA ALA A 35 -4.89 3.75 -11.69
C ALA A 35 -6.17 2.89 -11.79
N THR A 36 -6.12 1.66 -11.29
CA THR A 36 -7.26 0.73 -11.24
C THR A 36 -7.25 -0.10 -9.95
N ARG A 37 -8.37 -0.80 -9.67
CA ARG A 37 -8.45 -1.80 -8.59
C ARG A 37 -7.43 -2.92 -8.76
N ASP A 38 -7.21 -3.40 -9.97
CA ASP A 38 -6.27 -4.50 -10.26
C ASP A 38 -4.81 -4.07 -10.05
N ASP A 39 -4.48 -2.81 -10.36
CA ASP A 39 -3.16 -2.25 -10.04
C ASP A 39 -2.95 -2.15 -8.53
N MET A 40 -3.99 -1.79 -7.76
CA MET A 40 -3.94 -1.82 -6.30
C MET A 40 -3.69 -3.22 -5.77
N ILE A 41 -4.40 -4.21 -6.32
CA ILE A 41 -4.24 -5.63 -5.94
C ILE A 41 -2.82 -6.11 -6.24
N THR A 42 -2.33 -5.79 -7.43
CA THR A 42 -0.96 -6.12 -7.86
C THR A 42 0.05 -5.56 -6.87
N PHE A 43 -0.05 -4.27 -6.55
CA PHE A 43 0.84 -3.64 -5.58
C PHE A 43 0.82 -4.31 -4.21
N PHE A 44 -0.35 -4.61 -3.66
CA PHE A 44 -0.43 -5.25 -2.33
C PHE A 44 -0.01 -6.72 -2.34
N LYS A 45 -0.22 -7.47 -3.43
CA LYS A 45 0.38 -8.80 -3.60
C LYS A 45 1.90 -8.70 -3.59
N GLY A 46 2.46 -7.73 -4.29
CA GLY A 46 3.88 -7.42 -4.27
C GLY A 46 4.39 -7.05 -2.88
N LEU A 47 3.65 -6.22 -2.15
CA LEU A 47 4.01 -5.80 -0.80
C LEU A 47 4.00 -6.98 0.18
N ILE A 48 3.01 -7.88 0.09
CA ILE A 48 2.96 -9.14 0.85
C ILE A 48 4.16 -10.03 0.50
N LYS A 49 4.47 -10.22 -0.78
CA LYS A 49 5.63 -11.02 -1.21
C LYS A 49 6.95 -10.42 -0.70
N TYR A 50 7.14 -9.11 -0.86
CA TYR A 50 8.31 -8.40 -0.33
C TYR A 50 8.44 -8.61 1.17
N SER A 51 7.33 -8.55 1.91
CA SER A 51 7.32 -8.70 3.36
C SER A 51 7.82 -10.07 3.87
N LYS A 52 7.87 -11.07 2.98
CA LYS A 52 8.35 -12.43 3.25
C LYS A 52 9.79 -12.65 2.80
N THR A 53 10.43 -11.67 2.16
CA THR A 53 11.83 -11.77 1.71
C THR A 53 12.81 -11.62 2.88
N SER A 54 13.99 -12.23 2.74
CA SER A 54 15.06 -12.06 3.72
C SER A 54 15.55 -10.61 3.74
N GLY A 55 15.59 -9.99 4.92
CA GLY A 55 15.99 -8.59 5.08
C GLY A 55 14.91 -7.56 4.75
N ALA A 56 13.66 -7.98 4.54
CA ALA A 56 12.53 -7.08 4.36
C ALA A 56 12.40 -6.10 5.53
N LYS A 57 12.27 -4.81 5.23
CA LYS A 57 12.09 -3.76 6.23
C LYS A 57 10.63 -3.46 6.53
N ILE A 58 9.71 -3.98 5.71
CA ILE A 58 8.26 -3.91 5.88
C ILE A 58 7.79 -5.35 6.04
N THR A 59 7.10 -5.64 7.14
CA THR A 59 6.65 -6.98 7.52
C THR A 59 5.18 -6.95 7.93
N ASN A 60 4.57 -8.12 8.15
CA ASN A 60 3.20 -8.26 8.64
C ASN A 60 2.16 -7.42 7.87
N VAL A 61 2.31 -7.36 6.54
CA VAL A 61 1.38 -6.65 5.66
C VAL A 61 0.05 -7.38 5.65
N LYS A 62 -1.02 -6.72 6.09
CA LYS A 62 -2.35 -7.33 6.24
C LYS A 62 -3.47 -6.42 5.75
N PRO A 63 -4.45 -6.95 5.02
CA PRO A 63 -5.68 -6.22 4.75
C PRO A 63 -6.64 -6.28 5.95
N ILE A 64 -7.39 -5.21 6.16
CA ILE A 64 -8.70 -5.28 6.85
C ILE A 64 -9.80 -5.43 5.79
N HIS A 65 -9.71 -4.62 4.74
CA HIS A 65 -10.43 -4.73 3.47
C HIS A 65 -9.57 -4.06 2.39
N LEU A 66 -9.94 -4.13 1.11
CA LEU A 66 -9.04 -3.69 0.03
C LEU A 66 -8.64 -2.21 0.14
N ALA A 67 -9.54 -1.36 0.66
CA ALA A 67 -9.25 0.06 0.91
C ALA A 67 -8.52 0.38 2.25
N TRP A 68 -8.14 -0.62 3.06
CA TRP A 68 -7.49 -0.42 4.36
C TRP A 68 -6.50 -1.53 4.70
N TRP A 69 -5.22 -1.15 4.79
CA TRP A 69 -4.10 -2.06 5.01
C TRP A 69 -3.21 -1.62 6.16
N THR A 70 -2.60 -2.59 6.82
CA THR A 70 -1.63 -2.37 7.88
C THR A 70 -0.30 -3.06 7.57
N PHE A 71 0.77 -2.58 8.18
CA PHE A 71 2.09 -3.20 8.11
C PHE A 71 2.91 -2.89 9.37
N ASP A 72 3.89 -3.73 9.65
CA ASP A 72 4.92 -3.44 10.65
C ASP A 72 6.22 -3.03 9.96
N SER A 73 6.92 -2.08 10.57
CA SER A 73 8.28 -1.74 10.16
C SER A 73 8.99 -0.97 11.28
N PRO A 74 10.32 -1.14 11.45
CA PRO A 74 11.09 -0.39 12.43
C PRO A 74 11.13 1.12 12.11
N ASN A 75 10.91 1.50 10.84
CA ASN A 75 10.83 2.89 10.42
C ASN A 75 9.68 3.06 9.42
N GLY A 76 8.69 3.92 9.73
CA GLY A 76 7.52 4.10 8.87
C GLY A 76 7.84 4.63 7.48
N TYR A 77 8.94 5.37 7.34
CA TYR A 77 9.45 5.84 6.05
C TYR A 77 9.98 4.72 5.13
N ASN A 78 10.07 3.47 5.58
CA ASN A 78 10.50 2.36 4.72
C ASN A 78 9.57 2.15 3.51
N ILE A 79 8.28 2.53 3.61
CA ILE A 79 7.36 2.55 2.45
C ILE A 79 7.84 3.53 1.38
N ARG A 80 8.24 4.74 1.77
CA ARG A 80 8.81 5.73 0.84
C ARG A 80 10.09 5.23 0.20
N GLU A 81 10.98 4.60 0.96
CA GLU A 81 12.21 4.04 0.39
C GLU A 81 11.91 2.90 -0.58
N LEU A 82 10.97 2.00 -0.27
CA LEU A 82 10.55 0.94 -1.20
C LEU A 82 10.04 1.54 -2.52
N VAL A 83 9.12 2.50 -2.46
CA VAL A 83 8.56 3.17 -3.64
C VAL A 83 9.65 3.85 -4.46
N LYS A 84 10.60 4.54 -3.81
CA LYS A 84 11.76 5.12 -4.49
C LYS A 84 12.57 4.07 -5.25
N GLN A 85 12.82 2.89 -4.67
CA GLN A 85 13.55 1.81 -5.36
C GLN A 85 12.79 1.25 -6.56
N ILE A 86 11.46 1.15 -6.49
CA ILE A 86 10.61 0.77 -7.63
C ILE A 86 10.76 1.78 -8.78
N TYR A 87 10.70 3.08 -8.48
CA TYR A 87 10.89 4.13 -9.49
C TYR A 87 12.30 4.15 -10.07
N GLN A 88 13.32 3.83 -9.27
CA GLN A 88 14.72 3.75 -9.67
C GLN A 88 15.08 2.46 -10.42
N LEU A 89 14.11 1.55 -10.65
CA LEU A 89 14.34 0.27 -11.31
C LEU A 89 15.45 -0.56 -10.62
N ASN A 90 15.40 -0.64 -9.29
CA ASN A 90 16.34 -1.43 -8.50
C ASN A 90 15.67 -2.66 -7.87
N PRO A 91 15.31 -3.70 -8.67
CA PRO A 91 14.55 -4.85 -8.19
C PRO A 91 15.28 -5.70 -7.15
N SER A 92 16.61 -5.69 -7.17
CA SER A 92 17.41 -6.41 -6.18
C SER A 92 17.14 -5.96 -4.74
N TRP A 93 16.77 -4.69 -4.55
CA TRP A 93 16.49 -4.13 -3.23
C TRP A 93 15.23 -4.72 -2.59
N TYR A 94 14.22 -5.04 -3.40
CA TYR A 94 12.96 -5.65 -2.97
C TYR A 94 12.85 -7.11 -3.37
N GLY A 95 13.98 -7.81 -3.47
CA GLY A 95 14.01 -9.26 -3.69
C GLY A 95 13.47 -9.71 -5.06
N ASN A 96 13.53 -8.84 -6.07
CA ASN A 96 13.03 -9.08 -7.42
C ASN A 96 11.55 -9.47 -7.48
N VAL A 97 10.73 -8.95 -6.57
CA VAL A 97 9.27 -9.16 -6.59
C VAL A 97 8.66 -8.49 -7.82
N GLU A 98 8.13 -9.31 -8.73
CA GLU A 98 7.61 -8.90 -10.03
C GLU A 98 6.44 -7.92 -9.93
N GLU A 99 5.49 -8.17 -9.03
CA GLU A 99 4.33 -7.30 -8.87
C GLU A 99 4.70 -5.85 -8.46
N LEU A 100 5.81 -5.68 -7.74
CA LEU A 100 6.30 -4.35 -7.39
C LEU A 100 6.94 -3.65 -8.60
N ASN A 101 7.56 -4.41 -9.53
CA ASN A 101 7.99 -3.86 -10.82
C ASN A 101 6.77 -3.40 -11.64
N ASP A 102 5.75 -4.24 -11.72
CA ASP A 102 4.55 -4.02 -12.54
C ASP A 102 3.67 -2.87 -12.04
N SER A 103 3.82 -2.51 -10.76
CA SER A 103 3.15 -1.37 -10.13
C SER A 103 3.76 -0.01 -10.51
N ARG A 104 4.98 0.00 -11.08
CA ARG A 104 5.68 1.24 -11.44
C ARG A 104 4.87 2.07 -12.44
N GLY A 105 4.62 3.34 -12.08
CA GLY A 105 3.85 4.27 -12.91
C GLY A 105 2.33 4.07 -12.85
N LYS A 106 1.84 3.02 -12.18
CA LYS A 106 0.42 2.75 -11.97
C LYS A 106 -0.03 3.03 -10.54
N VAL A 107 0.92 3.02 -9.59
CA VAL A 107 0.69 3.26 -8.18
C VAL A 107 1.56 4.42 -7.68
N THR A 108 0.94 5.30 -6.89
CA THR A 108 1.58 6.37 -6.14
C THR A 108 1.29 6.18 -4.66
N VAL A 109 2.29 6.45 -3.82
CA VAL A 109 2.17 6.40 -2.36
C VAL A 109 2.58 7.74 -1.78
N THR A 110 1.71 8.34 -0.98
CA THR A 110 1.89 9.67 -0.40
C THR A 110 1.78 9.60 1.12
N LEU A 111 2.73 10.20 1.82
CA LEU A 111 2.67 10.36 3.27
C LEU A 111 1.56 11.36 3.62
N LEU A 112 0.69 11.00 4.55
CA LEU A 112 -0.31 11.91 5.11
C LEU A 112 0.30 12.67 6.29
N ASP A 113 -0.05 13.96 6.40
CA ASP A 113 0.46 14.82 7.46
C ASP A 113 -0.04 14.38 8.84
N ASP A 114 0.90 14.17 9.77
CA ASP A 114 0.64 13.77 11.16
C ASP A 114 0.64 14.95 12.14
N ALA A 115 1.03 16.16 11.71
CA ALA A 115 1.04 17.35 12.55
C ALA A 115 -0.31 18.10 12.52
N GLY A 116 -0.74 18.66 13.66
CA GLY A 116 -1.84 19.64 13.72
C GLY A 116 -3.28 19.12 13.63
N GLY A 117 -3.48 17.81 13.45
CA GLY A 117 -4.80 17.18 13.42
C GLY A 117 -4.81 16.07 12.38
N ARG A 118 -4.96 14.82 12.83
CA ARG A 118 -4.89 13.61 12.00
C ARG A 118 -6.03 13.62 10.97
N SER A 119 -5.83 14.31 9.86
CA SER A 119 -6.79 14.40 8.77
C SER A 119 -6.73 13.09 8.01
N TRP A 120 -7.84 12.36 8.02
CA TRP A 120 -8.01 11.15 7.22
C TRP A 120 -8.84 11.52 6.00
N PRO A 121 -8.28 11.42 4.78
CA PRO A 121 -9.07 11.61 3.57
C PRO A 121 -10.20 10.59 3.55
N VAL A 122 -11.44 11.06 3.38
CA VAL A 122 -12.56 10.16 3.10
C VAL A 122 -12.40 9.65 1.68
N LEU A 123 -12.29 8.33 1.52
CA LEU A 123 -12.15 7.70 0.21
C LEU A 123 -13.48 7.71 -0.54
N PRO A 124 -13.48 7.79 -1.89
CA PRO A 124 -14.70 7.66 -2.67
C PRO A 124 -15.36 6.30 -2.44
N CYS A 125 -16.66 6.21 -2.74
CA CYS A 125 -17.36 4.93 -2.75
C CYS A 125 -16.73 4.04 -3.84
N GLN A 126 -16.11 2.94 -3.43
CA GLN A 126 -15.38 2.00 -4.28
C GLN A 126 -15.56 0.59 -3.72
N ASP A 127 -15.41 -0.43 -4.55
CA ASP A 127 -15.48 -1.83 -4.13
C ASP A 127 -14.30 -2.19 -3.22
N VAL A 128 -14.58 -2.46 -1.94
CA VAL A 128 -13.57 -2.78 -0.92
C VAL A 128 -13.39 -4.27 -0.68
N GLU A 129 -14.07 -5.14 -1.42
CA GLU A 129 -13.95 -6.58 -1.26
C GLU A 129 -12.53 -7.04 -1.61
N LEU A 130 -11.98 -7.96 -0.81
CA LEU A 130 -10.67 -8.54 -1.08
C LEU A 130 -10.73 -9.56 -2.23
N GLY A 131 -11.88 -10.20 -2.42
CA GLY A 131 -12.05 -11.36 -3.30
C GLY A 131 -11.11 -12.52 -2.91
N GLU A 132 -10.98 -13.52 -3.78
CA GLU A 132 -10.05 -14.66 -3.61
C GLU A 132 -8.57 -14.27 -3.87
N HIS A 133 -8.25 -12.98 -3.92
CA HIS A 133 -6.93 -12.50 -4.32
C HIS A 133 -5.88 -12.55 -3.19
N PHE A 134 -6.33 -12.65 -1.94
CA PHE A 134 -5.49 -12.52 -0.74
C PHE A 134 -5.73 -13.60 0.32
N ASP A 135 -6.53 -14.62 -0.01
CA ASP A 135 -6.75 -15.81 0.82
C ASP A 135 -5.53 -16.76 0.80
#